data_AF-A0A920MRX8-F1
#
_entry.id   AF-A0A920MRX8-F1
#
_cell.length_a   1.000
_cell.length_b   1.000
_cell.length_c   1.000
_cell.angle_alpha   90.00
_cell.angle_beta   90.00
_cell.angle_gamma   90.00
#
_symmetry.space_group_name_H-M   'P 1'
#
loop_
_entity.id
_entity.type
_entity.pdbx_description
1 polymer ?
#
loop_
_entity_poly.entity_id
_entity_poly.type
_entity_poly.pdbx_seq_one_letter_code
_entity_poly.pdbx_strand_id
1 'polypeptide(L)'
;MTGGESTIHVFVQLDGSPSGSETIVLAPADGSSIYDQAGNPMHPSSTTGTLLFNASASILNYTLSDSNEYVDITFSKVSTAIRHSRKS
;
A
#
# COMPACT_ATOMS: atom_id res chain seq x y z
N MET A 1 2.86 32.89 2.66
CA MET A 1 2.73 31.46 2.31
C MET A 1 2.49 30.74 3.62
N THR A 2 1.31 30.19 3.85
CA THR A 2 0.96 29.60 5.15
C THR A 2 1.34 28.12 5.12
N GLY A 3 2.64 27.84 5.19
CA GLY A 3 3.10 26.49 5.53
C GLY A 3 2.77 26.19 7.00
N GLY A 4 2.59 24.91 7.32
CA GLY A 4 2.29 24.45 8.68
C GLY A 4 1.53 23.12 8.74
N GLU A 5 1.34 22.45 7.60
CA GLU A 5 0.69 21.16 7.51
C GLU A 5 1.56 20.10 8.22
N SER A 6 0.98 19.44 9.22
CA SER A 6 1.63 18.32 9.89
C SER A 6 1.50 17.00 9.12
N THR A 7 0.71 16.99 8.03
CA THR A 7 0.38 15.78 7.29
C THR A 7 0.26 16.07 5.80
N ILE A 8 0.86 15.20 4.99
CA ILE A 8 0.78 15.22 3.53
C ILE A 8 0.02 13.97 3.09
N HIS A 9 -0.95 14.13 2.19
CA HIS A 9 -1.69 13.02 1.59
C HIS A 9 -1.19 12.78 0.17
N VAL A 10 -0.77 11.55 -0.12
CA VAL A 10 -0.36 11.12 -1.45
C VAL A 10 -1.36 10.07 -1.94
N PHE A 11 -1.89 10.28 -3.15
CA PHE A 11 -2.76 9.33 -3.81
C PHE A 11 -1.95 8.56 -4.86
N VAL A 12 -2.03 7.23 -4.81
CA VAL A 12 -1.34 6.34 -5.73
C VAL A 12 -2.36 5.44 -6.39
N GLN A 13 -2.32 5.39 -7.72
CA GLN A 13 -3.16 4.52 -8.53
C GLN A 13 -2.24 3.60 -9.35
N LEU A 14 -2.59 2.32 -9.39
CA LEU A 14 -1.90 1.33 -10.20
C LEU A 14 -2.69 1.06 -11.48
N ASP A 15 -1.98 0.84 -12.58
CA ASP A 15 -2.57 0.39 -13.83
C ASP A 15 -2.75 -1.13 -13.79
N GLY A 16 -3.84 -1.57 -13.18
CA GLY A 16 -4.22 -2.98 -13.07
C GLY A 16 -4.15 -3.55 -11.64
N SER A 17 -4.35 -4.87 -11.54
CA SER A 17 -4.33 -5.59 -10.27
C SER A 17 -2.90 -5.76 -9.76
N PRO A 18 -2.57 -5.29 -8.54
CA PRO A 18 -1.25 -5.53 -7.95
C PRO A 18 -0.94 -7.02 -7.84
N SER A 19 0.31 -7.39 -8.12
CA SER A 19 0.82 -8.75 -8.00
C SER A 19 1.24 -9.11 -6.58
N GLY A 20 1.43 -8.10 -5.72
CA GLY A 20 2.00 -8.29 -4.38
C GLY A 20 3.51 -8.05 -4.32
N SER A 21 4.12 -7.61 -5.42
CA SER A 21 5.56 -7.28 -5.49
C SER A 21 5.81 -5.77 -5.63
N GLU A 22 4.77 -4.99 -5.94
CA GLU A 22 4.88 -3.56 -6.14
C GLU A 22 5.10 -2.86 -4.80
N THR A 23 6.12 -1.99 -4.75
CA THR A 23 6.46 -1.22 -3.55
C THR A 23 6.53 0.26 -3.84
N ILE A 24 6.27 1.07 -2.81
CA ILE A 24 6.46 2.51 -2.84
C ILE A 24 7.24 2.98 -1.61
N VAL A 25 8.10 3.96 -1.83
CA VAL A 25 8.84 4.68 -0.79
C VAL A 25 8.68 6.17 -1.08
N LEU A 26 8.34 6.94 -0.05
CA LEU A 26 8.34 8.40 -0.13
C LEU A 26 9.51 8.93 0.71
N ALA A 27 10.24 9.88 0.15
CA ALA A 27 11.40 10.54 0.74
C ALA A 27 11.51 11.97 0.19
N PRO A 28 12.14 12.91 0.93
CA PRO A 28 12.50 14.20 0.34
C PRO A 28 13.46 13.97 -0.84
N ALA A 29 13.34 14.78 -1.90
CA ALA A 29 14.25 14.66 -3.04
C ALA A 29 15.70 15.02 -2.64
N ASP A 30 15.87 16.00 -1.75
CA ASP A 30 17.12 16.36 -1.10
C ASP A 30 16.89 17.08 0.24
N GLY A 31 17.97 17.49 0.91
CA GLY A 31 17.94 18.27 2.16
C GLY A 31 17.49 19.73 1.99
N SER A 32 16.86 20.07 0.87
CA SER A 32 16.30 21.39 0.58
C SER A 32 14.94 21.31 -0.12
N SER A 33 14.26 20.16 0.02
CA SER A 33 12.98 19.89 -0.66
C SER A 33 11.75 20.04 0.23
N ILE A 34 11.89 19.82 1.54
CA ILE A 34 10.80 19.88 2.51
C ILE A 34 11.28 20.63 3.74
N TYR A 35 10.50 21.62 4.17
CA TYR A 35 10.83 22.47 5.31
C TYR A 35 9.67 22.49 6.31
N ASP A 36 10.01 22.57 7.60
CA ASP A 36 9.03 22.91 8.61
C ASP A 36 8.69 24.42 8.58
N GLN A 37 7.74 24.84 9.42
CA GLN A 37 7.33 26.25 9.49
C GLN A 37 8.46 27.20 9.92
N ALA A 38 9.46 26.70 10.66
CA ALA A 38 10.61 27.48 11.11
C ALA A 38 11.73 27.54 10.05
N GLY A 39 11.58 26.85 8.91
CA GLY A 39 12.57 26.79 7.84
C GLY A 39 13.66 25.74 8.06
N ASN A 40 13.48 24.79 8.98
CA ASN A 40 14.40 23.67 9.12
C ASN A 40 14.12 22.64 8.03
N PRO A 41 15.15 22.18 7.28
CA PRO A 41 14.96 21.16 6.26
C PRO A 41 14.74 19.78 6.89
N MET A 42 13.90 18.97 6.23
CA MET A 42 13.83 17.54 6.50
C MET A 42 15.16 16.87 6.14
N HIS A 43 15.61 15.92 6.96
CA HIS A 43 16.85 15.19 6.69
C HIS A 43 16.73 14.37 5.39
N PRO A 44 17.73 14.38 4.49
CA PRO A 44 17.64 13.71 3.19
C PRO A 44 17.51 12.19 3.28
N SER A 45 17.82 11.59 4.43
CA SER A 45 17.62 10.15 4.66
C SER A 45 16.27 9.79 5.28
N SER A 46 15.38 10.76 5.53
CA SER A 46 14.04 10.50 6.05
C SER A 46 13.21 9.75 5.01
N THR A 47 12.43 8.76 5.45
CA THR A 47 11.62 7.94 4.55
C THR A 47 10.39 7.39 5.26
N THR A 48 9.33 7.10 4.51
CA THR A 48 8.19 6.29 4.97
C THR A 48 8.56 4.83 5.23
N GLY A 49 9.75 4.38 4.79
CA GLY A 49 10.05 2.98 4.61
C GLY A 49 9.30 2.39 3.42
N THR A 50 9.55 1.11 3.15
CA THR A 50 8.90 0.37 2.05
C THR A 50 7.46 0.05 2.40
N LEU A 51 6.53 0.60 1.61
CA LEU A 51 5.12 0.23 1.62
C LEU A 51 4.88 -0.77 0.50
N LEU A 52 4.16 -1.86 0.80
CA LEU A 52 3.86 -2.94 -0.15
C LEU A 52 2.39 -2.86 -0.59
N PHE A 53 2.14 -2.98 -1.89
CA PHE A 53 0.79 -3.25 -2.38
C PHE A 53 0.50 -4.73 -2.28
N ASN A 54 -0.60 -5.09 -1.61
CA ASN A 54 -1.01 -6.48 -1.49
C ASN A 54 -1.47 -7.03 -2.85
N ALA A 55 -1.17 -8.30 -3.09
CA ALA A 55 -1.66 -9.00 -4.27
C ALA A 55 -3.20 -8.98 -4.34
N SER A 56 -3.74 -8.79 -5.53
CA SER A 56 -5.17 -8.99 -5.78
C SER A 56 -5.53 -10.47 -5.71
N ALA A 57 -6.76 -10.77 -5.28
CA ALA A 57 -7.30 -12.11 -5.41
C ALA A 57 -7.48 -12.47 -6.90
N SER A 58 -7.23 -13.72 -7.25
CA SER A 58 -7.44 -14.27 -8.59
C SER A 58 -8.22 -15.58 -8.50
N ILE A 59 -8.96 -15.96 -9.55
CA ILE A 59 -9.61 -17.27 -9.63
C ILE A 59 -8.54 -18.30 -9.97
N LEU A 60 -8.43 -19.34 -9.15
CA LEU A 60 -7.51 -20.46 -9.36
C LEU A 60 -8.17 -21.62 -10.11
N ASN A 61 -9.43 -21.91 -9.80
CA ASN A 61 -10.17 -23.01 -10.40
C ASN A 61 -11.67 -22.73 -10.40
N TYR A 62 -12.39 -23.35 -11.33
CA TYR A 62 -13.85 -23.39 -11.31
C TYR A 62 -14.37 -24.72 -11.87
N THR A 63 -15.46 -25.23 -11.30
CA THR A 63 -16.14 -26.45 -11.79
C THR A 63 -17.65 -26.23 -11.78
N LEU A 64 -18.31 -26.61 -12.87
CA LEU A 64 -19.77 -26.58 -13.00
C LEU A 64 -20.33 -27.95 -12.56
N SER A 65 -21.40 -27.95 -11.77
CA SER A 65 -22.09 -29.20 -11.41
C SER A 65 -22.75 -29.83 -12.64
N ASP A 66 -22.80 -31.16 -12.73
CA ASP A 66 -23.46 -31.86 -13.85
C ASP A 66 -24.96 -31.50 -13.97
N SER A 67 -25.57 -31.07 -12.86
CA SER A 67 -26.94 -30.58 -12.80
C SER A 67 -27.12 -29.13 -13.28
N ASN A 68 -26.03 -28.40 -13.57
CA ASN A 68 -25.98 -26.97 -13.85
C ASN A 68 -26.61 -26.08 -12.76
N GLU A 69 -26.67 -26.57 -11.51
CA GLU A 69 -27.31 -25.86 -10.39
C GLU A 69 -26.35 -24.91 -9.67
N TYR A 70 -25.06 -25.23 -9.64
CA TYR A 70 -24.04 -24.41 -9.00
C TYR A 70 -22.69 -24.49 -9.71
N VAL A 71 -21.84 -23.49 -9.42
CA VAL A 71 -20.44 -23.45 -9.81
C VAL A 71 -19.60 -23.31 -8.55
N ASP A 72 -18.63 -24.20 -8.36
CA ASP A 72 -17.61 -24.03 -7.34
C ASP A 72 -16.47 -23.19 -7.90
N ILE A 73 -16.07 -22.14 -7.19
CA ILE A 73 -14.97 -21.25 -7.57
C ILE A 73 -13.96 -21.21 -6.42
N THR A 74 -12.70 -21.47 -6.74
CA THR A 74 -11.58 -21.34 -5.78
C THR A 74 -10.78 -20.09 -6.09
N PHE A 75 -10.55 -19.23 -5.10
CA PHE A 75 -9.74 -18.01 -5.22
C PHE A 75 -8.35 -18.16 -4.59
N SER A 76 -7.39 -17.34 -5.03
CA SER A 76 -6.09 -17.22 -4.40
C SER A 76 -6.21 -16.64 -2.99
N LYS A 77 -5.37 -17.13 -2.07
CA LYS A 77 -5.32 -16.58 -0.71
C LYS A 77 -4.78 -15.15 -0.76
N VAL A 78 -5.55 -14.21 -0.24
CA VAL A 78 -5.03 -12.86 0.06
C VAL A 78 -4.42 -12.91 1.46
N SER A 79 -3.11 -12.72 1.57
CA SER A 79 -2.44 -12.59 2.88
C SER A 79 -2.57 -11.15 3.36
N THR A 80 -3.31 -10.93 4.45
CA THR A 80 -3.22 -9.70 5.24
C THR A 80 -2.85 -10.10 6.67
N ALA A 81 -1.66 -9.70 7.13
CA ALA A 81 -1.26 -9.84 8.53
C ALA A 81 -1.07 -8.45 9.14
N ILE A 82 -2.07 -7.98 9.88
CA ILE A 82 -1.88 -6.90 10.87
C ILE A 82 -2.11 -7.51 12.25
N ARG A 83 -1.02 -7.88 12.94
CA ARG A 83 -1.07 -8.20 14.36
C ARG A 83 -0.95 -6.90 15.14
N HIS A 84 -2.04 -6.44 15.75
CA HIS A 84 -1.94 -5.49 16.86
C HIS A 84 -1.77 -6.28 18.15
N SER A 85 -0.57 -6.22 18.75
CA SER A 85 -0.37 -6.65 20.13
C SER A 85 -0.94 -5.57 21.05
N ARG A 86 -1.90 -5.93 21.91
CA ARG A 86 -2.19 -5.12 23.08
C ARG A 86 -0.97 -5.22 23.99
N LYS A 87 -0.26 -4.12 24.22
CA LYS A 87 0.68 -4.03 25.34
C LYS A 87 -0.09 -4.29 26.63
N SER A 88 0.52 -5.09 27.50
CA SER A 88 0.06 -5.40 28.85
C SER A 88 -0.22 -4.16 29.68
#